data_AF-A0A350X4E7-F1
#
_entry.id   AF-A0A350X4E7-F1
#
_cell.length_a   1.000
_cell.length_b   1.000
_cell.length_c   1.000
_cell.angle_alpha   90.00
_cell.angle_beta   90.00
_cell.angle_gamma   90.00
#
_symmetry.space_group_name_H-M   'P 1'
#
loop_
_entity.id
_entity.type
_entity.pdbx_description
1 polymer ?
#
loop_
_entity_poly.entity_id
_entity_poly.type
_entity_poly.pdbx_seq_one_letter_code
_entity_poly.pdbx_strand_id
1 'polypeptide(L)'
;MSTDGYKFLPEIKSDTQTVTVYGDEFEVLADSSCPCCGALTIPNQGDALGFICPLCLWEIDLFVINDDEQSDLNHGLSLNEARANVKQFGVIEKRFIRKSQDSIKDK
;
A
#
# COMPACT_ATOMS: atom_id res chain seq x y z
N MET A 1 19.64 -22.16 24.39
CA MET A 1 18.48 -22.28 23.48
C MET A 1 18.82 -21.42 22.27
N SER A 2 18.89 -22.05 21.09
CA SER A 2 19.48 -21.45 19.89
C SER A 2 18.71 -20.21 19.44
N THR A 3 19.43 -19.14 19.09
CA THR A 3 18.87 -17.90 18.52
C THR A 3 18.56 -18.03 17.02
N ASP A 4 18.55 -19.24 16.47
CA ASP A 4 18.29 -19.54 15.05
C ASP A 4 16.85 -19.22 14.59
N GLY A 5 15.99 -18.69 15.45
CA GLY A 5 14.58 -18.44 15.16
C GLY A 5 14.26 -17.20 14.32
N TYR A 6 15.25 -16.35 14.03
CA TYR A 6 15.01 -15.05 13.38
C TYR A 6 15.83 -14.82 12.10
N LYS A 7 16.25 -15.90 11.43
CA LYS A 7 17.01 -15.81 10.16
C LYS A 7 16.21 -15.23 8.98
N PHE A 8 14.88 -15.17 9.12
CA PHE A 8 13.98 -14.60 8.11
C PHE A 8 13.45 -13.21 8.50
N LEU A 9 13.87 -12.65 9.63
CA LEU A 9 13.55 -11.26 9.92
C LEU A 9 14.50 -10.37 9.09
N PRO A 10 13.97 -9.38 8.35
CA PRO A 10 14.81 -8.47 7.60
C PRO A 10 15.76 -7.72 8.55
N GLU A 11 17.05 -7.68 8.19
CA GLU A 11 18.02 -6.81 8.87
C GLU A 11 17.66 -5.35 8.55
N ILE A 12 17.25 -4.59 9.57
CA ILE A 12 16.90 -3.17 9.42
C ILE A 12 18.19 -2.38 9.16
N LYS A 13 18.44 -2.06 7.89
CA LYS A 13 19.49 -1.13 7.46
C LYS A 13 18.85 0.08 6.79
N SER A 14 18.83 1.18 7.55
CA SER A 14 18.61 2.60 7.18
C SER A 14 17.26 3.02 6.59
N ASP A 15 16.85 4.20 7.05
CA ASP A 15 15.72 5.07 6.67
C ASP A 15 14.31 4.48 6.82
N THR A 16 13.96 4.11 8.05
CA THR A 16 12.57 3.91 8.45
C THR A 16 11.79 5.22 8.34
N GLN A 17 10.68 5.22 7.59
CA GLN A 17 9.69 6.28 7.70
C GLN A 17 8.61 5.85 8.69
N THR A 18 8.31 6.71 9.65
CA THR A 18 7.10 6.57 10.45
C THR A 18 5.94 7.01 9.58
N VAL A 19 5.04 6.08 9.27
CA VAL A 19 3.80 6.39 8.58
C VAL A 19 2.68 6.25 9.60
N THR A 20 1.96 7.35 9.83
CA THR A 20 0.75 7.32 10.66
C THR A 20 -0.39 6.79 9.81
N VAL A 21 -0.92 5.63 10.17
CA VAL A 21 -2.05 4.99 9.50
C VAL A 21 -3.14 4.76 10.54
N TYR A 22 -4.32 5.34 10.34
CA TYR A 22 -5.44 5.29 11.31
C TYR A 22 -5.09 5.79 12.73
N GLY A 23 -4.13 6.69 12.88
CA GLY A 23 -3.70 7.22 14.18
C GLY A 23 -2.64 6.37 14.89
N ASP A 24 -2.28 5.22 14.32
CA ASP A 24 -1.18 4.39 14.80
C ASP A 24 0.10 4.70 14.00
N GLU A 25 1.20 4.94 14.70
CA GLU A 25 2.52 5.11 14.09
C GLU A 25 3.10 3.74 13.76
N PHE A 26 3.21 3.42 12.47
CA PHE A 26 3.91 2.22 12.01
C PHE A 26 5.28 2.62 11.47
N GLU A 27 6.34 1.96 11.97
CA GLU A 27 7.63 1.97 11.30
C GLU A 27 7.51 1.12 10.04
N VAL A 28 7.34 1.78 8.90
CA VAL A 28 7.27 1.12 7.60
C VAL A 28 8.55 1.47 6.83
N LEU A 29 9.29 0.44 6.42
CA LEU A 29 10.37 0.60 5.46
C LEU A 29 9.77 0.75 4.06
N ALA A 30 9.10 1.87 3.80
CA ALA A 30 8.55 2.18 2.49
C ALA A 30 9.68 2.64 1.56
N ASP A 31 10.01 1.81 0.58
CA ASP A 31 11.10 2.01 -0.37
C ASP A 31 10.61 1.95 -1.83
N SER A 32 9.30 1.82 -2.05
CA SER A 32 8.68 1.74 -3.37
C SER A 32 7.38 2.53 -3.50
N SER A 33 7.17 3.03 -4.73
CA SER A 33 5.99 3.82 -5.07
C SER A 33 4.78 2.92 -5.30
N CYS A 34 3.63 3.34 -4.78
CA CYS A 34 2.37 2.68 -5.06
C CYS A 34 2.08 2.73 -6.58
N PRO A 35 1.79 1.59 -7.23
CA PRO A 35 1.55 1.55 -8.68
C PRO A 35 0.26 2.28 -9.10
N CYS A 36 -0.63 2.54 -8.13
CA CYS A 36 -1.89 3.24 -8.33
C CYS A 36 -1.73 4.77 -8.13
N CYS A 37 -1.36 5.23 -6.94
CA CYS A 37 -1.31 6.67 -6.64
C CYS A 37 0.07 7.31 -6.79
N GLY A 38 1.13 6.52 -6.96
CA GLY A 38 2.52 7.01 -7.10
C GLY A 38 3.19 7.46 -5.81
N ALA A 39 2.51 7.42 -4.66
CA ALA A 39 3.11 7.79 -3.38
C ALA A 39 4.09 6.71 -2.89
N LEU A 40 5.18 7.12 -2.25
CA LEU A 40 6.16 6.21 -1.63
C LEU A 40 5.58 5.60 -0.35
N THR A 41 4.87 4.48 -0.48
CA THR A 41 4.15 3.84 0.63
C THR A 41 4.29 2.32 0.66
N ILE A 42 4.92 1.72 -0.35
CA ILE A 42 5.00 0.26 -0.49
C ILE A 42 6.36 -0.21 0.02
N PRO A 43 6.41 -1.21 0.91
CA PRO A 43 7.66 -1.76 1.41
C PRO A 43 8.23 -2.84 0.47
N ASN A 44 9.38 -3.40 0.86
CA ASN A 44 10.02 -4.56 0.23
C ASN A 44 10.25 -4.40 -1.29
N GLN A 45 10.69 -3.22 -1.72
CA GLN A 45 10.92 -2.88 -3.12
C GLN A 45 9.69 -3.11 -4.02
N GLY A 46 8.48 -3.05 -3.46
CA GLY A 46 7.24 -3.32 -4.17
C GLY A 46 6.78 -4.78 -4.17
N ASP A 47 7.63 -5.72 -3.75
CA ASP A 47 7.31 -7.14 -3.59
C ASP A 47 6.54 -7.38 -2.27
N ALA A 48 5.38 -6.75 -2.15
CA ALA A 48 4.60 -6.68 -0.93
C ALA A 48 3.18 -7.19 -1.16
N LEU A 49 3.04 -8.44 -1.60
CA LEU A 49 1.73 -9.07 -1.90
C LEU A 49 0.72 -8.86 -0.75
N GLY A 50 -0.46 -8.35 -1.09
CA GLY A 50 -1.54 -8.07 -0.14
C GLY A 50 -1.34 -6.81 0.70
N PHE A 51 -0.22 -6.08 0.54
CA PHE A 51 -0.03 -4.80 1.21
C PHE A 51 -0.99 -3.77 0.64
N ILE A 52 -1.69 -3.04 1.50
CA ILE A 52 -2.67 -2.02 1.09
C ILE A 52 -2.02 -0.64 1.22
N CYS A 53 -1.96 0.11 0.11
CA CYS A 53 -1.50 1.50 0.15
C CYS A 53 -2.41 2.31 1.10
N PRO A 54 -1.89 2.94 2.17
CA PRO A 54 -2.72 3.63 3.16
C PRO A 54 -3.39 4.89 2.60
N LEU A 55 -2.93 5.40 1.46
CA LEU A 55 -3.46 6.63 0.86
C LEU A 55 -4.60 6.35 -0.11
N CYS A 56 -4.40 5.44 -1.07
CA CYS A 56 -5.40 5.17 -2.11
C CYS A 56 -6.21 3.89 -1.89
N LEU A 57 -5.75 3.02 -1.00
CA LEU A 57 -6.29 1.69 -0.69
C LEU A 57 -6.21 0.66 -1.83
N TRP A 58 -5.28 0.84 -2.77
CA TRP A 58 -4.88 -0.23 -3.69
C TRP A 58 -4.12 -1.32 -2.93
N GLU A 59 -4.58 -2.56 -3.03
CA GLU A 59 -3.92 -3.76 -2.52
C GLU A 59 -2.93 -4.29 -3.58
N ILE A 60 -1.67 -4.52 -3.19
CA ILE A 60 -0.63 -5.01 -4.11
C ILE A 60 -0.97 -6.44 -4.54
N ASP A 61 -1.31 -6.58 -5.81
CA ASP A 61 -1.57 -7.85 -6.48
C ASP A 61 -0.42 -8.16 -7.44
N LEU A 62 0.49 -9.05 -7.02
CA LEU A 62 1.65 -9.43 -7.83
C LEU A 62 1.30 -10.46 -8.92
N PHE A 63 0.05 -10.93 -8.97
CA PHE A 63 -0.39 -11.90 -9.98
C PHE A 63 -1.00 -11.25 -11.22
N VAL A 64 -1.34 -9.95 -11.15
CA VAL A 64 -1.79 -9.16 -12.30
C VAL A 64 -0.61 -8.90 -13.23
N ILE A 65 -0.75 -9.27 -14.50
CA ILE A 65 0.33 -9.24 -15.50
C ILE A 65 0.46 -7.86 -16.13
N ASN A 66 -0.64 -7.12 -16.24
CA ASN A 66 -0.67 -5.80 -16.89
C ASN A 66 -1.75 -4.88 -16.30
N ASP A 67 -1.65 -3.59 -16.60
CA ASP A 67 -2.46 -2.55 -15.97
C ASP A 67 -3.97 -2.57 -16.34
N ASP A 68 -4.37 -3.32 -17.37
CA ASP A 68 -5.76 -3.48 -17.82
C ASP A 68 -6.40 -4.78 -17.33
N GLU A 69 -5.62 -5.70 -16.76
CA GLU A 69 -6.12 -6.93 -16.16
C GLU A 69 -6.77 -6.65 -14.80
N GLN A 70 -7.88 -7.33 -14.53
CA GLN A 70 -8.64 -7.16 -13.30
C GLN A 70 -7.93 -7.85 -12.14
N SER A 71 -7.81 -7.15 -11.02
CA SER A 71 -7.28 -7.70 -9.78
C SER A 71 -8.41 -8.26 -8.92
N ASP A 72 -8.31 -9.53 -8.55
CA ASP A 72 -9.25 -10.17 -7.61
C ASP A 72 -9.16 -9.54 -6.21
N LEU A 73 -7.96 -9.09 -5.81
CA LEU A 73 -7.74 -8.40 -4.53
C LEU A 73 -8.38 -7.00 -4.50
N ASN A 74 -8.51 -6.35 -5.67
CA ASN A 74 -9.06 -5.00 -5.78
C ASN A 74 -10.49 -4.98 -6.34
N HIS A 75 -11.28 -6.00 -5.99
CA HIS A 75 -12.70 -6.09 -6.32
C HIS A 75 -13.01 -6.08 -7.82
N GLY A 76 -12.12 -6.65 -8.62
CA GLY A 76 -12.23 -6.72 -10.07
C GLY A 76 -11.87 -5.42 -10.79
N LEU A 77 -11.25 -4.45 -10.10
CA LEU A 77 -10.68 -3.28 -10.76
C LEU A 77 -9.37 -3.64 -11.43
N SER A 78 -9.17 -3.12 -12.65
CA SER A 78 -7.84 -2.98 -13.23
C SER A 78 -7.08 -1.82 -12.60
N LEU A 79 -5.75 -1.82 -12.73
CA LEU A 79 -4.92 -0.75 -12.20
C LEU A 79 -5.22 0.60 -12.89
N ASN A 80 -5.54 0.58 -14.19
CA ASN A 80 -5.94 1.78 -14.93
C ASN A 80 -7.28 2.36 -14.45
N GLU A 81 -8.28 1.51 -14.16
CA GLU A 81 -9.54 1.96 -13.55
C GLU A 81 -9.32 2.53 -12.15
N ALA A 82 -8.49 1.87 -11.34
CA ALA A 82 -8.14 2.35 -10.01
C ALA A 82 -7.43 3.71 -10.06
N ARG A 83 -6.49 3.91 -10.99
CA ARG A 83 -5.84 5.22 -11.22
C ARG A 83 -6.84 6.30 -11.61
N ALA A 84 -7.81 5.97 -12.48
CA ALA A 84 -8.88 6.90 -12.85
C ALA A 84 -9.74 7.27 -11.63
N ASN A 85 -10.09 6.28 -10.80
CA ASN A 85 -10.84 6.48 -9.57
C ASN A 85 -10.06 7.33 -8.56
N VAL A 86 -8.76 7.10 -8.37
CA VAL A 86 -7.92 7.92 -7.49
C VAL A 86 -7.88 9.37 -7.95
N LYS A 87 -7.77 9.63 -9.25
CA LYS A 87 -7.86 11.01 -9.79
C LYS A 87 -9.21 11.67 -9.48
N GLN A 88 -10.28 10.89 -9.41
CA GLN A 88 -11.64 11.40 -9.18
C GLN A 88 -12.02 11.49 -7.69
N PHE A 89 -11.57 10.56 -6.85
CA PHE A 89 -12.04 10.37 -5.48
C PHE A 89 -10.92 10.40 -4.42
N GLY A 90 -9.65 10.38 -4.83
CA GLY A 90 -8.50 10.20 -3.94
C GLY A 90 -8.23 8.75 -3.51
N VAL A 91 -9.18 7.84 -3.78
CA VAL A 91 -9.13 6.41 -3.43
C VAL A 91 -9.62 5.55 -4.60
N ILE A 92 -9.29 4.26 -4.58
CA ILE A 92 -9.62 3.33 -5.68
C ILE A 92 -11.13 3.07 -5.83
N GLU A 93 -11.94 3.33 -4.80
CA GLU A 93 -13.40 3.23 -4.88
C GLU A 93 -14.09 4.29 -4.01
N LYS A 94 -15.21 4.83 -4.49
CA LYS A 94 -16.02 5.83 -3.76
C LYS A 94 -16.39 5.40 -2.34
N ARG A 95 -16.65 4.11 -2.11
CA ARG A 95 -17.04 3.58 -0.80
C ARG A 95 -15.93 3.72 0.26
N PHE A 96 -14.69 4.00 -0.15
CA PHE A 96 -13.55 4.16 0.73
C PHE A 96 -13.22 5.59 1.14
N ILE A 97 -13.90 6.60 0.57
CA ILE A 97 -13.62 8.02 0.83
C ILE A 97 -13.58 8.31 2.34
N ARG A 98 -14.52 7.77 3.12
CA ARG A 98 -14.57 7.99 4.57
C ARG A 98 -13.38 7.39 5.32
N LYS A 99 -12.89 6.21 4.91
CA LYS A 99 -11.76 5.52 5.55
C LYS A 99 -10.44 6.27 5.32
N SER A 100 -10.23 6.82 4.13
CA SER A 100 -9.02 7.57 3.80
C SER A 100 -8.96 8.96 4.45
N GLN A 101 -10.12 9.60 4.67
CA GLN A 101 -10.18 10.96 5.23
C GLN A 101 -9.93 10.99 6.74
N ASP A 102 -10.27 9.92 7.45
CA ASP A 102 -9.93 9.80 8.87
C ASP A 102 -8.40 9.73 9.07
N SER A 103 -7.63 9.29 8.06
CA SER A 103 -6.16 9.28 8.09
C SER A 103 -5.49 10.64 7.76
N ILE A 104 -6.24 11.66 7.32
CA ILE A 104 -5.70 12.97 6.92
C ILE A 104 -5.97 14.05 7.99
N LYS A 105 -6.90 13.82 8.92
CA LYS A 105 -7.42 14.85 9.83
C LYS A 105 -6.59 15.14 11.09
N ASP A 106 -5.51 14.41 11.33
CA ASP A 106 -4.66 14.62 12.52
C ASP A 106 -3.42 15.48 12.25
N LYS A 107 -3.52 16.46 11.34
CA LYS A 107 -2.43 17.39 11.00
C LYS A 107 -2.54 18.74 11.70
#